data_AF-A0A645HB15-F1
#
_entry.id   AF-A0A645HB15-F1
#
_cell.length_a   1.000
_cell.length_b   1.000
_cell.length_c   1.000
_cell.angle_alpha   90.00
_cell.angle_beta   90.00
_cell.angle_gamma   90.00
#
_symmetry.space_group_name_H-M   'P 1'
#
loop_
_entity.id
_entity.type
_entity.pdbx_description
1 polymer ?
#
loop_
_entity_poly.entity_id
_entity_poly.type
_entity_poly.pdbx_seq_one_letter_code
_entity_poly.pdbx_strand_id
1 'polypeptide(L)'
;MDMPALQQLPSTYFLDLRLMDDHGKMIENNFYWLSTKPDIPDFENTTWYWTPNKQHADFSALNSMPRTEIKYNYSINEGSDEVSFEVEVDNSTDKIAFFIEFMLVDEKTGEPVLPVFWSDNYISLLPGEQRVLTGTADTSRLKDTKELKIVMQGLNF
;
A
#
# COMPACT_ATOMS: atom_id res chain seq x y z
N MET A 1 1.53 -29.03 -8.16
CA MET A 1 2.05 -28.98 -6.77
C MET A 1 0.97 -28.25 -6.00
N ASP A 2 0.22 -28.98 -5.16
CA ASP A 2 -0.86 -28.38 -4.39
C ASP A 2 -0.26 -27.78 -3.10
N MET A 3 -0.58 -26.52 -2.82
CA MET A 3 -0.20 -25.93 -1.53
C MET A 3 -1.01 -26.59 -0.41
N PRO A 4 -0.38 -26.91 0.73
CA PRO A 4 -1.07 -27.51 1.86
C PRO A 4 -2.13 -26.55 2.42
N ALA A 5 -3.26 -27.10 2.88
CA ALA A 5 -4.28 -26.30 3.55
C ALA A 5 -3.76 -25.77 4.88
N LEU A 6 -3.80 -24.46 5.06
CA LEU A 6 -3.55 -23.81 6.34
C LEU A 6 -4.74 -24.05 7.26
N GLN A 7 -4.49 -24.58 8.46
CA GLN A 7 -5.54 -24.86 9.45
C GLN A 7 -5.63 -23.71 10.47
N GLN A 8 -6.82 -23.52 11.04
CA GLN A 8 -7.07 -22.58 12.14
C GLN A 8 -6.83 -21.09 11.81
N LEU A 9 -7.06 -20.70 10.56
CA LEU A 9 -7.00 -19.29 10.18
C LEU A 9 -8.20 -18.50 10.74
N PRO A 10 -8.00 -17.22 11.14
CA PRO A 10 -9.11 -16.32 11.44
C PRO A 10 -9.93 -16.02 10.18
N SER A 11 -11.14 -15.46 10.37
CA SER A 11 -12.06 -15.16 9.26
C SER A 11 -11.45 -14.27 8.18
N THR A 12 -10.59 -13.33 8.58
CA THR A 12 -9.76 -12.50 7.71
C THR A 12 -8.31 -12.63 8.14
N TYR A 13 -7.41 -12.85 7.19
CA TYR A 13 -5.97 -13.01 7.43
C TYR A 13 -5.17 -12.34 6.32
N PHE A 14 -3.88 -12.10 6.57
CA PHE A 14 -2.97 -11.55 5.57
C PHE A 14 -2.06 -12.63 5.01
N LEU A 15 -1.71 -12.50 3.73
CA LEU A 15 -0.70 -13.29 3.05
C LEU A 15 0.32 -12.33 2.45
N ASP A 16 1.56 -12.50 2.86
CA ASP A 16 2.69 -11.71 2.41
C ASP A 16 3.58 -12.56 1.49
N LEU A 17 3.64 -12.19 0.21
CA LEU A 17 4.45 -12.86 -0.80
C LEU A 17 5.65 -11.98 -1.15
N ARG A 18 6.85 -12.55 -1.04
CA ARG A 18 8.10 -11.86 -1.31
C ARG A 18 8.92 -12.62 -2.32
N LEU A 19 9.39 -11.90 -3.34
CA LEU A 19 10.41 -12.39 -4.24
C LEU A 19 11.75 -11.79 -3.83
N MET A 20 12.73 -12.64 -3.56
CA MET A 20 14.09 -12.24 -3.21
C MET A 20 15.05 -12.70 -4.30
N ASP A 21 16.11 -11.93 -4.54
CA ASP A 21 17.23 -12.37 -5.37
C ASP A 21 18.14 -13.36 -4.62
N ASP A 22 19.17 -13.85 -5.31
CA ASP A 22 20.17 -14.78 -4.77
C ASP A 22 21.07 -14.17 -3.68
N HIS A 23 21.07 -12.84 -3.53
CA HIS A 23 21.78 -12.11 -2.49
C HIS A 23 20.86 -11.76 -1.30
N GLY A 24 19.59 -12.18 -1.33
CA GLY A 24 18.61 -11.91 -0.28
C GLY A 24 18.00 -10.50 -0.32
N LYS A 25 18.23 -9.72 -1.39
CA LYS A 25 17.55 -8.44 -1.60
C LYS A 25 16.15 -8.71 -2.12
N MET A 26 15.16 -7.98 -1.59
CA MET A 26 13.81 -8.06 -2.11
C MET A 26 13.70 -7.42 -3.48
N ILE A 27 13.17 -8.18 -4.44
CA ILE A 27 12.82 -7.75 -5.78
C ILE A 27 11.39 -7.23 -5.82
N GLU A 28 10.45 -7.96 -5.21
CA GLU A 28 9.02 -7.68 -5.30
C GLU A 28 8.30 -8.07 -4.00
N ASN A 29 7.22 -7.36 -3.68
CA ASN A 29 6.30 -7.70 -2.61
C ASN A 29 4.85 -7.61 -3.09
N ASN A 30 4.04 -8.61 -2.74
CA ASN A 30 2.60 -8.53 -2.92
C ASN A 30 1.87 -8.99 -1.67
N PHE A 31 0.95 -8.16 -1.18
CA PHE A 31 0.32 -8.30 0.12
C PHE A 31 -1.20 -8.44 -0.02
N TYR A 32 -1.73 -9.58 0.39
CA TYR A 32 -3.14 -9.92 0.25
C TYR A 32 -3.83 -9.93 1.60
N TRP A 33 -5.09 -9.49 1.63
CA TRP A 33 -6.03 -9.74 2.71
C TRP A 33 -7.06 -10.74 2.20
N LEU A 34 -7.11 -11.89 2.84
CA LEU A 34 -7.90 -13.04 2.40
C LEU A 34 -8.95 -13.38 3.45
N SER A 35 -10.05 -13.96 2.99
CA SER A 35 -11.12 -14.43 3.87
C SER A 35 -11.18 -15.95 3.84
N THR A 36 -11.48 -16.57 4.98
CA THR A 36 -11.82 -18.00 5.01
C THR A 36 -13.23 -18.27 4.48
N LYS A 37 -14.04 -17.21 4.29
CA LYS A 37 -15.30 -17.26 3.56
C LYS A 37 -15.02 -16.85 2.11
N PRO A 38 -15.21 -17.72 1.11
CA PRO A 38 -14.94 -17.37 -0.28
C PRO A 38 -16.04 -16.48 -0.89
N ASP A 39 -15.68 -15.66 -1.86
CA ASP A 39 -16.64 -15.17 -2.85
C ASP A 39 -17.12 -16.35 -3.71
N ILE A 40 -18.44 -16.48 -3.91
CA ILE A 40 -19.04 -17.50 -4.76
C ILE A 40 -19.87 -16.80 -5.83
N PRO A 41 -19.44 -16.83 -7.10
CA PRO A 41 -20.19 -16.23 -8.20
C PRO A 41 -21.54 -16.92 -8.42
N ASP A 42 -22.55 -16.13 -8.76
CA ASP A 42 -23.87 -16.58 -9.21
C ASP A 42 -23.91 -16.69 -10.73
N PHE A 43 -23.33 -17.78 -11.25
CA PHE A 43 -23.28 -17.98 -12.69
C PHE A 43 -24.66 -18.09 -13.35
N GLU A 44 -25.68 -18.58 -12.64
CA GLU A 44 -27.05 -18.72 -13.17
C GLU A 44 -27.70 -17.36 -13.45
N ASN A 45 -27.31 -16.32 -12.71
CA ASN A 45 -27.81 -14.95 -12.86
C ASN A 45 -26.81 -14.03 -13.59
N THR A 46 -25.91 -14.60 -14.39
CA THR A 46 -24.96 -13.83 -15.21
C THR A 46 -25.67 -13.02 -16.28
N THR A 47 -25.31 -11.74 -16.37
CA THR A 47 -25.65 -10.86 -17.49
C THR A 47 -24.46 -10.76 -18.45
N TRP A 48 -24.64 -10.15 -19.62
CA TRP A 48 -23.59 -10.07 -20.65
C TRP A 48 -22.30 -9.33 -20.20
N TYR A 49 -22.35 -8.55 -19.12
CA TYR A 49 -21.24 -7.73 -18.60
C TYR A 49 -20.90 -7.98 -17.13
N TRP A 50 -21.69 -8.78 -16.41
CA TRP A 50 -21.55 -8.91 -14.96
C TRP A 50 -22.16 -10.23 -14.45
N THR A 51 -21.43 -10.88 -13.54
CA THR A 51 -21.90 -12.02 -12.74
C THR A 51 -22.03 -11.56 -11.28
N PRO A 52 -23.23 -11.62 -10.68
CA PRO A 52 -23.39 -11.34 -9.24
C PRO A 52 -22.66 -12.36 -8.38
N ASN A 53 -22.53 -12.09 -7.08
CA ASN A 53 -22.07 -13.07 -6.10
C ASN A 53 -23.26 -13.66 -5.31
N LYS A 54 -23.34 -14.99 -5.19
CA LYS A 54 -24.21 -15.69 -4.23
C LYS A 54 -23.70 -15.55 -2.80
N GLN A 55 -22.38 -15.46 -2.65
CA GLN A 55 -21.71 -15.29 -1.36
C GLN A 55 -20.56 -14.31 -1.51
N HIS A 56 -20.38 -13.47 -0.51
CA HIS A 56 -19.25 -12.54 -0.42
C HIS A 56 -18.23 -13.01 0.61
N ALA A 57 -16.96 -12.77 0.30
CA ALA A 57 -15.88 -12.84 1.28
C ALA A 57 -16.14 -11.91 2.47
N ASP A 58 -15.65 -12.30 3.65
CA ASP A 58 -15.79 -11.52 4.87
C ASP A 58 -14.47 -10.87 5.26
N PHE A 59 -14.42 -9.55 5.10
CA PHE A 59 -13.30 -8.67 5.47
C PHE A 59 -13.65 -7.72 6.63
N SER A 60 -14.75 -7.97 7.33
CA SER A 60 -15.22 -7.06 8.39
C SER A 60 -14.23 -6.86 9.54
N ALA A 61 -13.34 -7.84 9.77
CA ALA A 61 -12.29 -7.75 10.78
C ALA A 61 -11.25 -6.64 10.49
N LEU A 62 -11.13 -6.18 9.23
CA LEU A 62 -10.27 -5.05 8.88
C LEU A 62 -10.72 -3.75 9.57
N ASN A 63 -12.02 -3.59 9.83
CA ASN A 63 -12.57 -2.41 10.51
C ASN A 63 -12.12 -2.29 11.97
N SER A 64 -11.69 -3.39 12.58
CA SER A 64 -11.25 -3.45 13.97
C SER A 64 -9.75 -3.72 14.10
N MET A 65 -8.97 -3.45 13.04
CA MET A 65 -7.52 -3.59 13.12
C MET A 65 -6.96 -2.70 14.24
N PRO A 66 -6.01 -3.22 15.03
CA PRO A 66 -5.40 -2.42 16.08
C PRO A 66 -4.64 -1.26 15.44
N ARG A 67 -4.78 -0.06 16.01
CA ARG A 67 -4.02 1.11 15.53
C ARG A 67 -2.54 0.90 15.77
N THR A 68 -1.74 1.33 14.80
CA THR A 68 -0.27 1.36 14.90
C THR A 68 0.23 2.80 14.81
N GLU A 69 1.50 3.05 15.13
CA GLU A 69 2.15 4.35 14.94
C GLU A 69 3.32 4.16 14.00
N ILE A 70 3.30 4.87 12.86
CA ILE A 70 4.30 4.74 11.82
C ILE A 70 5.15 5.99 11.75
N LYS A 71 6.46 5.79 11.73
CA LYS A 71 7.43 6.86 11.59
C LYS A 71 7.91 6.87 10.15
N TYR A 72 8.01 8.07 9.59
CA TYR A 72 8.61 8.23 8.28
C TYR A 72 9.41 9.53 8.23
N ASN A 73 10.47 9.51 7.44
CA ASN A 73 11.23 10.67 7.05
C ASN A 73 11.24 10.76 5.53
N TYR A 74 11.47 11.93 4.98
CA TYR A 74 11.58 12.10 3.55
C TYR A 74 12.58 13.19 3.19
N SER A 75 13.12 13.09 1.97
CA SER A 75 13.92 14.14 1.35
C SER A 75 13.34 14.46 -0.02
N ILE A 76 13.40 15.74 -0.40
CA ILE A 76 12.92 16.23 -1.70
C ILE A 76 14.08 17.01 -2.33
N ASN A 77 14.36 16.70 -3.58
CA ASN A 77 15.36 17.36 -4.39
C ASN A 77 14.68 18.01 -5.60
N GLU A 78 14.63 19.34 -5.59
CA GLU A 78 14.06 20.16 -6.65
C GLU A 78 15.11 20.39 -7.75
N GLY A 79 15.10 19.52 -8.77
CA GLY A 79 15.89 19.71 -9.97
C GLY A 79 15.29 20.77 -10.91
N SER A 80 15.98 21.06 -12.02
CA SER A 80 15.50 22.02 -13.03
C SER A 80 14.23 21.53 -13.75
N ASP A 81 14.22 20.26 -14.14
CA ASP A 81 13.19 19.67 -15.00
C ASP A 81 12.36 18.61 -14.26
N GLU A 82 12.90 18.05 -13.17
CA GLU A 82 12.27 16.99 -12.39
C GLU A 82 12.52 17.21 -10.89
N VAL A 83 11.48 16.99 -10.09
CA VAL A 83 11.59 16.79 -8.64
C VAL A 83 11.76 15.30 -8.39
N SER A 84 12.77 14.94 -7.60
CA SER A 84 12.94 13.58 -7.07
C SER A 84 12.80 13.59 -5.56
N PHE A 85 12.28 12.51 -5.00
CA PHE A 85 12.12 12.38 -3.56
C PHE A 85 12.32 10.95 -3.10
N GLU A 86 12.67 10.82 -1.83
CA GLU A 86 12.84 9.54 -1.13
C GLU A 86 12.09 9.59 0.19
N VAL A 87 11.43 8.50 0.55
CA VAL A 87 10.67 8.31 1.77
C VAL A 87 11.17 7.06 2.47
N GLU A 88 11.72 7.23 3.67
CA GLU A 88 12.06 6.13 4.56
C GLU A 88 10.91 5.95 5.56
N VAL A 89 10.32 4.76 5.60
CA VAL A 89 9.20 4.43 6.49
C VAL A 89 9.56 3.24 7.37
N ASP A 90 9.19 3.33 8.65
CA ASP A 90 9.50 2.34 9.68
C ASP A 90 8.24 1.99 10.50
N ASN A 91 7.89 0.70 10.48
CA ASN A 91 6.94 0.11 11.39
C ASN A 91 7.67 -0.57 12.57
N SER A 92 8.15 0.21 13.53
CA SER A 92 8.87 -0.32 14.70
C SER A 92 7.95 -0.98 15.74
N THR A 93 6.65 -1.14 15.43
CA THR A 93 5.66 -1.68 16.36
C THR A 93 5.50 -3.20 16.23
N ASP A 94 4.68 -3.78 17.11
CA ASP A 94 4.27 -5.19 17.08
C ASP A 94 3.00 -5.45 16.24
N LYS A 95 2.50 -4.45 15.51
CA LYS A 95 1.26 -4.52 14.72
C LYS A 95 1.55 -4.34 13.24
N ILE A 96 0.70 -4.92 12.39
CA ILE A 96 0.77 -4.66 10.94
C ILE A 96 0.33 -3.22 10.67
N ALA A 97 1.08 -2.52 9.83
CA ALA A 97 0.69 -1.24 9.25
C ALA A 97 0.13 -1.50 7.86
N PHE A 98 -1.17 -1.27 7.68
CA PHE A 98 -1.88 -1.79 6.51
C PHE A 98 -2.31 -0.68 5.56
N PHE A 99 -2.01 -0.90 4.27
CA PHE A 99 -2.42 -0.07 3.15
C PHE A 99 -1.97 1.39 3.28
N ILE A 100 -0.66 1.57 3.47
CA ILE A 100 0.02 2.86 3.60
C ILE A 100 0.12 3.53 2.24
N GLU A 101 -0.46 4.72 2.13
CA GLU A 101 -0.36 5.59 0.96
C GLU A 101 0.49 6.81 1.29
N PHE A 102 1.46 7.09 0.42
CA PHE A 102 2.22 8.33 0.43
C PHE A 102 1.81 9.23 -0.73
N MET A 103 1.69 10.52 -0.46
CA MET A 103 1.36 11.54 -1.46
C MET A 103 2.38 12.67 -1.41
N LEU A 104 2.87 13.07 -2.58
CA LEU A 104 3.55 14.35 -2.77
C LEU A 104 2.48 15.43 -2.93
N VAL A 105 2.48 16.42 -2.04
CA VAL A 105 1.51 17.50 -2.02
C VAL A 105 2.19 18.86 -2.02
N ASP A 106 1.48 19.86 -2.53
CA ASP A 106 1.78 21.26 -2.24
C ASP A 106 1.50 21.52 -0.75
N GLU A 107 2.48 22.04 -0.01
CA GLU A 107 2.35 22.24 1.43
C GLU A 107 1.29 23.29 1.80
N LYS A 108 1.04 24.26 0.93
CA LYS A 108 0.12 25.38 1.20
C LYS A 108 -1.32 25.01 0.90
N THR A 109 -1.56 24.33 -0.21
CA THR A 109 -2.92 23.95 -0.62
C THR A 109 -3.33 22.58 -0.10
N GLY A 110 -2.36 21.70 0.18
CA GLY A 110 -2.59 20.28 0.47
C GLY A 110 -3.02 19.47 -0.76
N GLU A 111 -2.99 20.06 -1.95
CA GLU A 111 -3.38 19.36 -3.17
C GLU A 111 -2.27 18.41 -3.66
N PRO A 112 -2.62 17.21 -4.16
CA PRO A 112 -1.65 16.30 -4.74
C PRO A 112 -0.96 16.88 -5.96
N VAL A 113 0.37 16.71 -6.03
CA VAL A 113 1.16 17.00 -7.22
C VAL A 113 0.98 15.87 -8.22
N LEU A 114 0.57 16.19 -9.45
CA LEU A 114 0.33 15.21 -10.50
C LEU A 114 0.88 15.68 -11.87
N PRO A 115 1.40 14.76 -12.71
CA PRO A 115 1.62 13.35 -12.43
C PRO A 115 2.81 13.14 -11.48
N VAL A 116 2.74 12.08 -10.68
CA VAL A 116 3.82 11.60 -9.84
C VAL A 116 4.03 10.12 -10.08
N PHE A 117 5.28 9.69 -10.12
CA PHE A 117 5.67 8.29 -10.32
C PHE A 117 6.37 7.79 -9.07
N TRP A 118 5.79 6.78 -8.43
CA TRP A 118 6.36 6.14 -7.25
C TRP A 118 7.02 4.82 -7.66
N SER A 119 8.12 4.45 -6.98
CA SER A 119 8.71 3.12 -7.12
C SER A 119 7.79 2.03 -6.57
N ASP A 120 7.03 2.36 -5.53
CA ASP A 120 5.99 1.53 -4.92
C ASP A 120 5.09 2.42 -4.05
N ASN A 121 3.82 2.05 -3.84
CA ASN A 121 2.85 2.78 -3.02
C ASN A 121 1.68 1.86 -2.64
N TYR A 122 0.82 2.27 -1.70
CA TYR A 122 -0.22 1.40 -1.11
C TYR A 122 0.36 0.13 -0.46
N ILE A 123 1.54 0.26 0.13
CA ILE A 123 2.29 -0.84 0.73
C ILE A 123 1.72 -1.25 2.10
N SER A 124 2.10 -2.42 2.59
CA SER A 124 1.85 -2.82 3.98
C SER A 124 3.15 -3.27 4.63
N LEU A 125 3.33 -2.94 5.90
CA LEU A 125 4.54 -3.28 6.66
C LEU A 125 4.20 -4.24 7.79
N LEU A 126 4.88 -5.37 7.84
CA LEU A 126 4.84 -6.26 9.01
C LEU A 126 5.53 -5.61 10.23
N PRO A 127 5.33 -6.15 11.43
CA PRO A 127 6.06 -5.70 12.62
C PRO A 127 7.58 -5.68 12.42
N GLY A 128 8.21 -4.55 12.75
CA GLY A 128 9.65 -4.34 12.64
C GLY A 128 10.17 -4.07 11.23
N GLU A 129 9.29 -3.91 10.24
CA GLU A 129 9.71 -3.69 8.86
C GLU A 129 9.98 -2.22 8.52
N GLN A 130 10.95 -2.05 7.63
CA GLN A 130 11.33 -0.76 7.07
C GLN A 130 11.30 -0.81 5.56
N ARG A 131 10.96 0.31 4.93
CA ARG A 131 11.03 0.48 3.47
C ARG A 131 11.55 1.85 3.09
N VAL A 132 12.19 1.87 1.92
CA VAL A 132 12.58 3.09 1.22
C VAL A 132 11.80 3.12 -0.08
N LEU A 133 11.04 4.19 -0.27
CA LEU A 133 10.27 4.47 -1.48
C LEU A 133 10.87 5.69 -2.15
N THR A 134 10.96 5.66 -3.47
CA THR A 134 11.41 6.82 -4.26
C THR A 134 10.30 7.26 -5.20
N GLY A 135 10.34 8.50 -5.64
CA GLY A 135 9.48 8.92 -6.73
C GLY A 135 9.93 10.20 -7.40
N THR A 136 9.27 10.51 -8.52
CA THR A 136 9.56 11.70 -9.32
C THR A 136 8.30 12.42 -9.79
N ALA A 137 8.42 13.72 -10.02
CA ALA A 137 7.38 14.58 -10.59
C ALA A 137 8.00 15.64 -11.51
N ASP A 138 7.31 16.00 -12.59
CA ASP A 138 7.79 17.00 -13.56
C ASP A 138 7.60 18.43 -13.04
N THR A 139 8.66 19.25 -13.04
CA THR A 139 8.64 20.62 -12.50
C THR A 139 7.75 21.56 -13.30
N SER A 140 7.48 21.26 -14.58
CA SER A 140 6.60 22.07 -15.45
C SER A 140 5.15 22.12 -14.95
N ARG A 141 4.78 21.21 -14.05
CA ARG A 141 3.46 21.14 -13.40
C ARG A 141 3.42 21.84 -12.04
N LEU A 142 4.57 22.24 -11.51
CA LEU A 142 4.74 22.88 -10.19
C LEU A 142 4.74 24.40 -10.27
N LYS A 143 4.17 25.01 -11.32
CA LYS A 143 4.30 26.46 -11.61
C LYS A 143 3.90 27.38 -10.46
N ASP A 144 2.94 26.96 -9.64
CA ASP A 144 2.46 27.69 -8.47
C ASP A 144 2.84 27.03 -7.13
N THR A 145 3.49 25.86 -7.19
CA THR A 145 3.91 25.09 -6.02
C THR A 145 5.27 25.55 -5.55
N LYS A 146 5.31 26.06 -4.32
CA LYS A 146 6.52 26.68 -3.76
C LYS A 146 7.19 25.85 -2.69
N GLU A 147 6.43 24.98 -2.04
CA GLU A 147 6.86 24.16 -0.91
C GLU A 147 6.19 22.79 -1.09
N LEU A 148 7.01 21.75 -1.11
CA LEU A 148 6.56 20.37 -1.32
C LEU A 148 6.68 19.58 -0.02
N LYS A 149 5.72 18.68 0.18
CA LYS A 149 5.69 17.81 1.34
C LYS A 149 5.23 16.41 0.98
N ILE A 150 5.74 15.42 1.72
CA ILE A 150 5.19 14.07 1.72
C ILE A 150 4.23 13.93 2.90
N VAL A 151 2.99 13.54 2.60
CA VAL A 151 1.99 13.14 3.59
C VAL A 151 1.72 11.65 3.48
N MET A 152 1.36 11.04 4.61
CA MET A 152 1.10 9.62 4.74
C MET A 152 -0.31 9.40 5.29
N GLN A 153 -1.01 8.40 4.76
CA GLN A 153 -2.23 7.87 5.35
C GLN A 153 -2.24 6.34 5.28
N GLY A 154 -3.11 5.69 6.03
CA GLY A 154 -3.29 4.24 5.98
C GLY A 154 -4.55 3.79 6.69
N LEU A 155 -4.87 2.50 6.61
CA LEU A 155 -6.14 2.00 7.15
C LEU A 155 -6.20 2.12 8.70
N ASN A 156 -5.07 1.91 9.37
CA ASN A 156 -5.04 1.71 10.82
C ASN A 156 -4.08 2.64 11.59
N PHE A 157 -3.96 3.91 11.20
CA PHE A 157 -3.27 4.93 12.01
C PHE A 157 -3.81 6.34 11.77
#